data_AF-A0A8J6RAS2-F1
#
_entry.id   AF-A0A8J6RAS2-F1
#
_cell.length_a   1.000
_cell.length_b   1.000
_cell.length_c   1.000
_cell.angle_alpha   90.00
_cell.angle_beta   90.00
_cell.angle_gamma   90.00
#
_symmetry.space_group_name_H-M   'P 1'
#
loop_
_entity.id
_entity.type
_entity.pdbx_description
1 polymer ?
#
loop_
_entity_poly.entity_id
_entity_poly.type
_entity_poly.pdbx_seq_one_letter_code
_entity_poly.pdbx_strand_id
1 'polypeptide(L)'
;MSTSPNLTYLKLCKEYVQITQRNYCAAKILAIIESWQQWKAKHKLDDWVRLTLEQIREHLFEEYSIETIRQALAKLTNKLQLLKRRNNPKAKYDRAYQYQLNREAIEQALAQKQAKTLAPSHFTNLGDDLQESELSTPSSEVINSKTSGDQIEIDSTLDTSIDTTTTEPPSALLLWVKKGWKISSQ
;
A
#
# COMPACT_ATOMS: atom_id res chain seq x y z
N MET A 1 4.34 2.99 29.77
CA MET A 1 3.74 1.97 28.90
C MET A 1 2.94 2.69 27.83
N SER A 2 3.43 2.71 26.59
CA SER A 2 2.76 3.41 25.49
C SER A 2 1.80 2.43 24.83
N THR A 3 0.49 2.58 25.08
CA THR A 3 -0.55 1.85 24.35
C THR A 3 -0.57 2.32 22.91
N SER A 4 0.13 1.60 22.03
CA SER A 4 0.06 1.76 20.59
C SER A 4 -1.37 1.48 20.09
N PRO A 5 -1.84 2.11 19.01
CA PRO A 5 -3.10 1.71 18.38
C PRO A 5 -3.02 0.23 18.02
N ASN A 6 -4.08 -0.52 18.34
CA ASN A 6 -4.20 -1.92 17.94
C ASN A 6 -4.33 -1.96 16.41
N LEU A 7 -3.19 -2.14 15.74
CA LEU A 7 -3.04 -2.20 14.27
C LEU A 7 -3.47 -3.57 13.72
N THR A 8 -4.49 -4.18 14.32
CA THR A 8 -4.94 -5.56 14.02
C THR A 8 -5.39 -5.74 12.58
N TYR A 9 -5.64 -4.66 11.84
CA TYR A 9 -5.94 -4.72 10.42
C TYR A 9 -5.39 -3.49 9.68
N LEU A 10 -4.22 -3.66 9.05
CA LEU A 10 -3.63 -2.64 8.19
C LEU A 10 -4.41 -2.58 6.88
N LYS A 11 -5.51 -1.82 6.89
CA LYS A 11 -6.39 -1.70 5.73
C LYS A 11 -5.64 -0.99 4.60
N LEU A 12 -5.37 -1.71 3.51
CA LEU A 12 -4.81 -1.12 2.31
C LEU A 12 -5.84 -0.15 1.70
N CYS A 13 -5.54 1.14 1.77
CA CYS A 13 -6.35 2.21 1.19
C CYS A 13 -6.06 2.32 -0.31
N LYS A 14 -7.09 2.13 -1.15
CA LYS A 14 -6.95 2.15 -2.62
C LYS A 14 -6.46 3.51 -3.10
N GLU A 15 -6.94 4.58 -2.48
CA GLU A 15 -6.54 5.96 -2.73
C GLU A 15 -5.03 6.14 -2.54
N TYR A 16 -4.45 5.59 -1.46
CA TYR A 16 -3.02 5.63 -1.22
C TYR A 16 -2.21 4.87 -2.26
N VAL A 17 -2.67 3.70 -2.71
CA VAL A 17 -2.00 2.96 -3.78
C VAL A 17 -1.98 3.75 -5.09
N GLN A 18 -3.03 4.52 -5.38
CA GLN A 18 -3.12 5.34 -6.58
C GLN A 18 -2.13 6.52 -6.55
N ILE A 19 -2.06 7.26 -5.43
CA ILE A 19 -1.16 8.42 -5.31
C ILE A 19 0.31 7.99 -5.16
N THR A 20 0.59 6.80 -4.61
CA THR A 20 1.97 6.29 -4.50
C THR A 20 2.49 5.60 -5.76
N GLN A 21 1.71 5.64 -6.86
CA GLN A 21 2.04 5.02 -8.14
C GLN A 21 2.22 3.49 -8.02
N ARG A 22 1.26 2.80 -7.41
CA ARG A 22 1.26 1.34 -7.18
C ARG A 22 2.39 0.83 -6.27
N ASN A 23 2.97 1.70 -5.43
CA ASN A 23 3.90 1.25 -4.39
C ASN A 23 3.11 0.89 -3.13
N TYR A 24 2.89 -0.42 -2.93
CA TYR A 24 2.12 -0.96 -1.81
C TYR A 24 2.78 -0.71 -0.45
N CYS A 25 4.10 -0.85 -0.35
CA CYS A 25 4.84 -0.57 0.89
C CYS A 25 4.63 0.89 1.32
N ALA A 26 4.80 1.84 0.39
CA ALA A 26 4.56 3.26 0.65
C ALA A 26 3.11 3.55 1.06
N ALA A 27 2.13 2.91 0.39
CA ALA A 27 0.72 3.08 0.72
C ALA A 27 0.39 2.54 2.13
N LYS A 28 0.95 1.39 2.51
CA LYS A 28 0.80 0.84 3.87
C LYS A 28 1.47 1.72 4.92
N ILE A 29 2.66 2.28 4.64
CA ILE A 29 3.32 3.23 5.54
C ILE A 29 2.44 4.47 5.78
N LEU A 30 1.80 5.02 4.75
CA LEU A 30 0.86 6.13 4.91
C LEU A 30 -0.31 5.75 5.83
N ALA A 31 -0.90 4.58 5.64
CA ALA A 31 -1.99 4.08 6.48
C ALA A 31 -1.57 3.88 7.95
N ILE A 32 -0.36 3.36 8.21
CA ILE A 32 0.19 3.24 9.57
C ILE A 32 0.26 4.62 10.22
N ILE A 33 0.91 5.58 9.56
CA ILE A 33 1.11 6.92 10.12
C ILE A 33 -0.22 7.63 10.34
N GLU A 34 -1.18 7.45 9.42
CA GLU A 34 -2.53 8.00 9.57
C GLU A 34 -3.22 7.47 10.82
N SER A 35 -3.21 6.16 11.04
CA SER A 35 -3.83 5.56 12.21
C SER A 35 -3.23 6.08 13.52
N TRP A 36 -1.90 6.27 13.54
CA TRP A 36 -1.20 6.87 14.67
C TRP A 36 -1.60 8.33 14.87
N GLN A 37 -1.69 9.13 13.82
CA GLN A 37 -2.15 10.51 13.92
C GLN A 37 -3.60 10.60 14.39
N GLN A 38 -4.49 9.76 13.88
CA GLN A 38 -5.88 9.69 14.32
C GLN A 38 -5.98 9.32 15.80
N TRP A 39 -5.20 8.35 16.26
CA TRP A 39 -5.11 8.01 17.67
C TRP A 39 -4.61 9.20 18.49
N LYS A 40 -3.51 9.85 18.09
CA LYS A 40 -2.97 11.02 18.78
C LYS A 40 -3.93 12.19 18.84
N ALA A 41 -4.65 12.46 17.74
CA ALA A 41 -5.67 13.50 17.68
C ALA A 41 -6.80 13.25 18.69
N LYS A 42 -7.27 12.00 18.83
CA LYS A 42 -8.26 11.62 19.85
C LYS A 42 -7.75 11.86 21.27
N HIS A 43 -6.45 11.71 21.49
CA HIS A 43 -5.80 11.93 22.78
C HIS A 43 -5.24 13.35 22.96
N LYS A 44 -5.53 14.30 22.05
CA LYS A 44 -5.02 15.68 22.07
C LYS A 44 -3.49 15.78 22.17
N LEU A 45 -2.79 14.86 21.50
CA LEU A 45 -1.32 14.80 21.44
C LEU A 45 -0.80 15.45 20.15
N ASP A 46 0.52 15.73 20.10
CA ASP A 46 1.20 16.27 18.92
C ASP A 46 1.13 15.31 17.71
N ASP A 47 0.87 15.85 16.52
CA ASP A 47 0.64 15.11 15.26
C ASP A 47 1.88 14.36 14.73
N TRP A 48 3.06 14.62 15.30
CA TRP A 48 4.31 13.99 14.88
C TRP A 48 4.46 12.59 15.45
N VAL A 49 4.48 11.59 14.58
CA VAL A 49 4.58 10.17 14.94
C VAL A 49 6.04 9.74 14.91
N ARG A 50 6.57 9.33 16.07
CA ARG A 50 7.92 8.77 16.19
C ARG A 50 7.87 7.27 15.84
N LEU A 51 8.61 6.85 14.83
CA LEU A 51 8.75 5.44 14.46
C LEU A 51 10.18 5.13 14.01
N THR A 52 10.74 4.02 14.48
CA THR A 52 11.98 3.45 13.93
C THR A 52 11.68 2.62 12.68
N LEU A 53 12.73 2.30 11.89
CA LEU A 53 12.56 1.40 10.75
C LEU A 53 12.08 0.00 11.17
N GLU A 54 12.55 -0.50 12.31
CA GLU A 54 12.11 -1.80 12.85
C GLU A 54 10.64 -1.77 13.28
N GLN A 55 10.19 -0.69 13.92
CA GLN A 55 8.78 -0.54 14.29
C GLN A 55 7.88 -0.48 13.04
N ILE A 56 8.34 0.19 11.98
CA ILE A 56 7.60 0.20 10.71
C ILE A 56 7.55 -1.20 10.12
N ARG A 57 8.66 -1.94 10.14
CA ARG A 57 8.74 -3.32 9.65
C ARG A 57 7.79 -4.25 10.43
N GLU A 58 7.79 -4.15 11.75
CA GLU A 58 6.90 -4.90 12.64
C GLU A 58 5.43 -4.59 12.32
N HIS A 59 5.08 -3.31 12.17
CA HIS A 59 3.72 -2.91 11.76
C HIS A 59 3.34 -3.40 10.37
N LEU A 60 4.32 -3.60 9.49
CA LEU A 60 4.12 -4.19 8.17
C LEU A 60 4.15 -5.73 8.19
N PHE A 61 4.07 -6.36 9.37
CA PHE A 61 4.13 -7.81 9.56
C PHE A 61 5.33 -8.47 8.87
N GLU A 62 6.46 -7.74 8.84
CA GLU A 62 7.70 -8.15 8.18
C GLU A 62 7.58 -8.48 6.69
N GLU A 63 6.47 -8.10 6.03
CA GLU A 63 6.26 -8.36 4.60
C GLU A 63 7.33 -7.71 3.70
N TYR A 64 8.01 -6.67 4.19
CA TYR A 64 9.01 -5.91 3.46
C TYR A 64 10.33 -5.83 4.21
N SER A 65 11.42 -5.91 3.46
CA SER A 65 12.76 -5.66 4.00
C SER A 65 12.93 -4.20 4.44
N ILE A 66 13.86 -3.98 5.38
CA ILE A 66 14.22 -2.63 5.87
C ILE A 66 14.64 -1.71 4.72
N GLU A 67 15.33 -2.26 3.71
CA GLU A 67 15.76 -1.49 2.55
C GLU A 67 14.57 -1.02 1.70
N THR A 68 13.60 -1.90 1.44
CA THR A 68 12.36 -1.53 0.76
C THR A 68 11.60 -0.45 1.52
N ILE A 69 11.53 -0.56 2.85
CA ILE A 69 10.91 0.45 3.72
C ILE A 69 11.65 1.79 3.62
N ARG A 70 12.99 1.77 3.64
CA ARG A 70 13.83 2.97 3.51
C ARG A 70 13.59 3.67 2.17
N GLN A 71 13.53 2.91 1.08
CA GLN A 71 13.23 3.44 -0.26
C GLN A 71 11.81 4.00 -0.35
N ALA A 72 10.83 3.31 0.22
CA ALA A 72 9.45 3.78 0.29
C ALA A 72 9.34 5.10 1.06
N LEU A 73 9.99 5.20 2.23
CA LEU A 73 10.06 6.44 3.01
C LEU A 73 10.74 7.58 2.24
N ALA A 74 11.85 7.31 1.56
CA ALA A 74 12.54 8.29 0.73
C ALA A 74 11.64 8.79 -0.42
N LYS A 75 10.85 7.89 -1.03
CA LYS A 75 9.88 8.27 -2.07
C LYS A 75 8.76 9.16 -1.51
N LEU A 76 8.19 8.79 -0.37
CA LEU A 76 7.11 9.54 0.28
C LEU A 76 7.55 10.95 0.73
N THR A 77 8.79 11.07 1.21
CA THR A 77 9.32 12.33 1.75
C THR A 77 9.91 13.24 0.67
N ASN A 78 10.79 12.71 -0.18
CA ASN A 78 11.56 13.54 -1.11
C ASN A 78 10.85 13.73 -2.46
N LYS A 79 10.21 12.69 -3.00
CA LYS A 79 9.64 12.72 -4.36
C LYS A 79 8.19 13.17 -4.36
N LEU A 80 7.37 12.57 -3.51
CA LEU A 80 5.92 12.81 -3.50
C LEU A 80 5.49 13.88 -2.49
N GLN A 81 6.35 14.21 -1.52
CA GLN A 81 6.08 15.19 -0.46
C GLN A 81 4.77 14.95 0.32
N LEU A 82 4.30 13.70 0.34
CA LEU A 82 3.11 13.27 1.08
C LEU A 82 3.39 13.12 2.58
N LEU A 83 4.67 13.02 2.94
CA LEU A 83 5.12 12.84 4.31
C LEU A 83 6.20 13.85 4.67
N LYS A 84 6.00 14.56 5.78
CA LYS A 84 7.01 15.41 6.40
C LYS A 84 7.85 14.56 7.36
N ARG A 85 9.16 14.84 7.42
CA ARG A 85 10.12 14.13 8.27
C ARG A 85 10.95 15.13 9.06
N ARG A 86 11.12 14.91 10.37
CA ARG A 86 12.01 15.70 11.23
C ARG A 86 12.77 14.84 12.23
N ASN A 87 13.86 15.36 12.78
CA ASN A 87 14.50 14.79 13.96
C ASN A 87 13.72 15.17 15.23
N ASN A 88 13.84 14.38 16.29
CA ASN A 88 13.16 14.67 17.55
C ASN A 88 13.74 15.94 18.20
N PRO A 89 12.97 17.04 18.33
CA PRO A 89 13.49 18.27 18.93
C PRO A 89 13.70 18.14 20.45
N LYS A 90 13.02 17.19 21.10
CA LYS A 90 13.06 17.00 22.55
C LYS A 90 14.23 16.13 23.02
N ALA A 91 14.85 15.36 22.11
CA ALA A 91 15.91 14.42 22.46
C ALA A 91 17.02 14.45 21.40
N LYS A 92 18.13 15.14 21.71
CA LYS A 92 19.25 15.36 20.78
C LYS A 92 19.91 14.05 20.30
N TYR A 93 19.98 13.04 21.16
CA TYR A 93 20.62 11.75 20.85
C TYR A 93 19.68 10.73 20.21
N ASP A 94 18.42 11.10 20.06
CA ASP A 94 17.43 10.23 19.45
C ASP A 94 17.59 10.22 17.93
N ARG A 95 18.06 9.08 17.41
CA ARG A 95 18.33 8.90 15.98
C ARG A 95 17.09 8.54 15.17
N ALA A 96 15.95 8.25 15.80
CA ALA A 96 14.75 7.93 15.04
C ALA A 96 14.01 9.19 14.60
N TYR A 97 13.50 9.13 13.38
CA TYR A 97 12.75 10.21 12.79
C TYR A 97 11.33 10.28 13.34
N GLN A 98 10.78 11.48 13.29
CA GLN A 98 9.36 11.74 13.45
C GLN A 98 8.74 12.06 12.09
N TYR A 99 7.54 11.55 11.87
CA TYR A 99 6.80 11.65 10.63
C TYR A 99 5.46 12.33 10.85
N GLN A 100 5.03 13.12 9.88
CA GLN A 100 3.72 13.76 9.87
C GLN A 100 3.13 13.66 8.46
N LEU A 101 1.86 13.28 8.35
CA LEU A 101 1.17 13.31 7.05
C LEU A 101 1.00 14.74 6.58
N ASN A 102 1.30 14.96 5.31
CA ASN A 102 1.00 16.21 4.64
C ASN A 102 -0.39 16.12 3.99
N ARG A 103 -1.43 16.42 4.76
CA ARG A 103 -2.83 16.26 4.32
C ARG A 103 -3.13 17.07 3.07
N GLU A 104 -2.66 18.31 3.01
CA GLU A 104 -2.82 19.19 1.84
C GLU A 104 -2.26 18.56 0.57
N ALA A 105 -1.05 18.00 0.61
CA ALA A 105 -0.44 17.35 -0.54
C ALA A 105 -1.17 16.06 -0.94
N ILE A 106 -1.70 15.31 0.03
CA ILE A 106 -2.50 14.10 -0.24
C ILE A 106 -3.81 14.48 -0.93
N GLU A 107 -4.54 15.47 -0.43
CA GLU A 107 -5.79 15.97 -1.00
C GLU A 107 -5.58 16.48 -2.42
N GLN A 108 -4.53 17.27 -2.65
CA GLN A 108 -4.16 17.74 -3.99
C GLN A 108 -3.82 16.58 -4.94
N ALA A 109 -3.04 15.60 -4.48
CA ALA A 109 -2.69 14.43 -5.28
C ALA A 109 -3.92 13.59 -5.66
N LEU A 110 -4.88 13.44 -4.75
CA LEU A 110 -6.14 12.75 -5.01
C LEU A 110 -7.01 13.53 -6.01
N ALA A 111 -7.13 14.85 -5.83
CA ALA A 111 -7.88 15.70 -6.75
C ALA A 111 -7.32 15.66 -8.17
N GLN A 112 -5.99 15.74 -8.32
CA GLN A 112 -5.33 15.64 -9.63
C GLN A 112 -5.59 14.29 -10.33
N LYS A 113 -5.62 13.19 -9.55
CA LYS A 113 -5.93 11.87 -10.11
C LYS A 113 -7.36 11.77 -10.60
N GLN A 114 -8.31 12.28 -9.81
CA GLN A 114 -9.73 12.30 -10.19
C GLN A 114 -9.95 13.18 -11.44
N ALA A 115 -9.36 14.37 -11.49
CA ALA A 115 -9.44 15.26 -12.65
C ALA A 115 -8.88 14.61 -13.92
N LYS A 116 -7.75 13.88 -13.83
CA LYS A 116 -7.17 13.15 -14.97
C LYS A 116 -8.05 12.01 -15.47
N THR A 117 -8.85 11.39 -14.61
CA THR A 117 -9.81 10.34 -15.00
C THR A 117 -11.06 10.92 -15.65
N LEU A 118 -11.45 12.15 -15.29
CA LEU A 118 -12.66 12.80 -15.80
C LEU A 118 -12.45 13.61 -17.09
N ALA A 119 -11.21 13.97 -17.44
CA ALA A 119 -10.89 14.57 -18.73
C ALA A 119 -10.97 13.48 -19.83
N PRO A 120 -12.01 13.46 -20.68
CA PRO A 120 -12.11 12.48 -21.75
C PRO A 120 -11.06 12.80 -22.80
N SER A 121 -10.42 11.75 -23.29
CA SER A 121 -9.71 11.73 -24.56
C SER A 121 -10.44 12.58 -25.61
N HIS A 122 -9.71 13.51 -26.18
CA HIS A 122 -10.03 14.24 -27.40
C HIS A 122 -10.49 13.22 -28.46
N PHE A 123 -11.80 12.97 -28.55
CA PHE A 123 -12.40 12.33 -29.71
C PHE A 123 -12.27 13.36 -30.84
N THR A 124 -11.17 13.32 -31.58
CA THR A 124 -11.18 13.89 -32.92
C THR A 124 -12.15 13.05 -33.73
N ASN A 125 -13.36 13.57 -33.92
CA ASN A 125 -14.21 13.18 -35.03
C ASN A 125 -13.42 13.46 -36.32
N LEU A 126 -12.72 12.45 -36.82
CA LEU A 126 -12.40 12.34 -38.24
C LEU A 126 -13.56 11.56 -38.85
N GLY A 127 -14.61 12.32 -39.16
CA GLY A 127 -15.58 11.91 -40.17
C GLY A 127 -14.98 12.15 -41.55
N ASP A 128 -15.29 11.21 -42.44
CA ASP A 128 -15.17 11.24 -43.89
C ASP A 128 -13.76 11.20 -44.49
N ASP A 129 -13.28 9.98 -44.80
CA ASP A 129 -13.23 9.60 -46.22
C ASP A 129 -13.17 8.06 -46.37
N LEU A 130 -14.16 7.52 -47.07
CA LEU A 130 -14.26 6.12 -47.50
C LEU A 130 -13.45 5.95 -48.78
N GLN A 131 -12.42 5.12 -48.76
CA GLN A 131 -12.01 4.37 -49.95
C GLN A 131 -11.70 2.92 -49.57
N GLU A 132 -12.61 2.04 -50.01
CA GLU A 132 -12.38 0.60 -50.12
C GLU A 132 -11.26 0.32 -51.12
N SER A 133 -10.33 -0.58 -50.76
CA SER A 133 -9.55 -1.33 -51.74
C SER A 133 -9.20 -2.72 -51.18
N GLU A 134 -10.05 -3.67 -51.55
CA GLU A 134 -9.79 -5.07 -51.95
C GLU A 134 -8.46 -5.74 -51.54
N LEU A 135 -8.62 -6.81 -50.76
CA LEU A 135 -8.20 -8.19 -51.04
C LEU A 135 -6.77 -8.47 -51.54
N SER A 136 -5.99 -9.22 -50.74
CA SER A 136 -5.31 -10.46 -51.17
C SER A 136 -4.52 -11.13 -50.04
N THR A 137 -4.97 -12.32 -49.63
CA THR A 137 -4.14 -13.41 -49.05
C THR A 137 -3.43 -14.18 -50.16
N PRO A 138 -2.26 -14.80 -49.89
CA PRO A 138 -2.20 -16.27 -49.69
C PRO A 138 -1.21 -16.65 -48.56
N SER A 139 -1.53 -17.53 -47.60
CA SER A 139 -1.63 -19.01 -47.61
C SER A 139 -0.32 -19.79 -47.77
N SER A 140 -0.12 -20.71 -46.81
CA SER A 140 0.67 -21.96 -46.83
C SER A 140 2.20 -21.84 -46.59
N GLU A 141 2.91 -22.68 -45.81
CA GLU A 141 2.67 -24.01 -45.22
C GLU A 141 3.84 -24.38 -44.24
N VAL A 142 3.54 -25.14 -43.16
CA VAL A 142 4.22 -26.40 -42.68
C VAL A 142 5.71 -26.29 -42.23
N ILE A 143 6.21 -26.76 -41.06
CA ILE A 143 6.39 -28.15 -40.59
C ILE A 143 6.76 -28.19 -39.06
N ASN A 144 6.28 -29.26 -38.41
CA ASN A 144 6.58 -29.85 -37.09
C ASN A 144 8.04 -30.02 -36.63
N SER A 145 8.26 -30.03 -35.31
CA SER A 145 9.01 -31.06 -34.50
C SER A 145 9.10 -30.55 -33.04
N LYS A 146 8.56 -31.19 -31.98
CA LYS A 146 8.77 -32.50 -31.33
C LYS A 146 10.14 -32.67 -30.64
N THR A 147 10.19 -32.47 -29.32
CA THR A 147 11.05 -33.15 -28.30
C THR A 147 10.64 -32.59 -26.93
N SER A 148 10.01 -33.32 -25.99
CA SER A 148 10.40 -34.51 -25.20
C SER A 148 11.51 -34.22 -24.18
N GLY A 149 11.24 -34.56 -22.91
CA GLY A 149 12.15 -34.54 -21.75
C GLY A 149 11.73 -33.50 -20.70
N ASP A 150 11.58 -33.76 -19.41
CA ASP A 150 11.70 -34.96 -18.59
C ASP A 150 11.02 -34.60 -17.25
N GLN A 151 10.13 -35.47 -16.74
CA GLN A 151 9.64 -35.39 -15.37
C GLN A 151 10.60 -36.18 -14.50
N ILE A 152 11.35 -35.48 -13.65
CA ILE A 152 12.13 -36.10 -12.59
C ILE A 152 11.27 -36.04 -11.32
N GLU A 153 10.78 -37.22 -10.93
CA GLU A 153 10.36 -37.54 -9.56
C GLU A 153 11.54 -37.36 -8.62
N ILE A 154 11.33 -36.65 -7.51
CA ILE A 154 12.16 -36.82 -6.32
C ILE A 154 11.22 -36.89 -5.13
N ASP A 155 10.91 -38.13 -4.75
CA ASP A 155 10.54 -38.48 -3.40
C ASP A 155 11.68 -38.09 -2.45
N SER A 156 11.39 -37.28 -1.44
CA SER A 156 12.15 -37.35 -0.19
C SER A 156 11.23 -37.06 0.98
N THR A 157 10.81 -38.14 1.60
CA THR A 157 10.32 -38.24 2.97
C THR A 157 11.22 -37.48 3.94
N LEU A 158 10.61 -36.66 4.79
CA LEU A 158 11.15 -36.39 6.11
C LEU A 158 10.01 -36.15 7.09
N ASP A 159 9.76 -37.17 7.90
CA ASP A 159 9.03 -37.10 9.14
C ASP A 159 9.70 -36.08 10.07
N THR A 160 8.93 -35.12 10.56
CA THR A 160 9.24 -34.48 11.83
C THR A 160 7.93 -34.13 12.52
N SER A 161 7.49 -35.07 13.36
CA SER A 161 6.52 -34.84 14.42
C SER A 161 7.01 -33.68 15.31
N ILE A 162 6.17 -32.67 15.47
CA ILE A 162 6.29 -31.74 16.59
C ILE A 162 4.90 -31.49 17.15
N ASP A 163 4.82 -31.73 18.46
CA ASP A 163 3.63 -31.83 19.27
C ASP A 163 2.72 -30.61 19.22
N THR A 164 1.44 -30.92 19.20
CA THR A 164 0.33 -30.01 19.44
C THR A 164 0.28 -29.68 20.93
N THR A 165 0.54 -28.43 21.29
CA THR A 165 0.04 -27.86 22.55
C THR A 165 -0.92 -26.72 22.26
N THR A 166 -2.17 -27.13 22.16
CA THR A 166 -3.40 -26.38 22.43
C THR A 166 -3.18 -25.30 23.49
N THR A 167 -3.36 -24.03 23.09
CA THR A 167 -3.79 -22.97 24.00
C THR A 167 -4.69 -22.04 23.20
N GLU A 168 -5.99 -22.20 23.42
CA GLU A 168 -7.03 -21.33 22.91
C GLU A 168 -6.75 -19.87 23.30
N PRO A 169 -6.89 -18.90 22.40
CA PRO A 169 -7.15 -17.52 22.81
C PRO A 169 -8.64 -17.38 23.18
N PRO A 170 -8.98 -16.71 24.30
CA PRO A 170 -10.37 -16.50 24.68
C PRO A 170 -11.10 -15.65 23.64
N SER A 171 -12.16 -16.25 23.11
CA SER A 171 -13.27 -15.65 22.39
C SER A 171 -13.79 -14.39 23.10
N ALA A 172 -13.43 -13.22 22.58
CA ALA A 172 -14.13 -11.97 22.86
C ALA A 172 -14.15 -11.08 21.59
N LEU A 173 -14.47 -11.69 20.45
CA LEU A 173 -14.97 -10.98 19.28
C LEU A 173 -16.48 -11.08 19.28
N LEU A 174 -17.16 -10.03 19.73
CA LEU A 174 -18.48 -9.58 19.28
C LEU A 174 -18.84 -8.32 20.09
N LEU A 175 -19.52 -7.36 19.44
CA LEU A 175 -19.87 -6.01 19.88
C LEU A 175 -18.74 -4.99 19.55
N TRP A 176 -18.78 -4.17 18.49
CA TRP A 176 -19.88 -3.36 17.98
C TRP A 176 -19.68 -3.07 16.48
N VAL A 177 -20.66 -3.48 15.68
CA VAL A 177 -20.96 -2.91 14.36
C VAL A 177 -22.03 -1.84 14.55
N LYS A 178 -21.92 -0.73 13.79
CA LYS A 178 -22.86 0.40 13.62
C LYS A 178 -22.87 1.52 14.68
N LYS A 179 -22.12 2.60 14.40
CA LYS A 179 -22.60 4.00 14.38
C LYS A 179 -21.81 4.70 13.27
N GLY A 180 -22.38 5.04 12.12
CA GLY A 180 -23.42 6.06 11.97
C GLY A 180 -22.74 7.41 11.78
N TRP A 181 -22.18 7.67 10.59
CA TRP A 181 -21.67 8.99 10.23
C TRP A 181 -22.86 9.95 10.10
N LYS A 182 -23.03 10.86 11.06
CA LYS A 182 -23.83 12.07 10.88
C LYS A 182 -22.86 13.18 10.51
N ILE A 183 -23.03 13.69 9.29
CA ILE A 183 -22.47 14.96 8.84
C ILE A 183 -23.30 16.04 9.52
N SER A 184 -22.69 16.84 10.39
CA SER A 184 -23.26 18.11 10.84
C SER A 184 -22.66 19.20 9.97
N SER A 185 -23.46 19.72 9.04
CA SER A 185 -23.27 21.05 8.46
C SER A 185 -24.11 22.03 9.25
N GLN A 186 -23.48 22.94 9.98
CA GLN A 186 -23.91 24.33 10.14
C GLN A 186 -22.66 25.19 10.34
#